data_AF-A0A2E2J304-F1
#
_entry.id   AF-A0A2E2J304-F1
#
_cell.length_a   1.000
_cell.length_b   1.000
_cell.length_c   1.000
_cell.angle_alpha   90.00
_cell.angle_beta   90.00
_cell.angle_gamma   90.00
#
_symmetry.space_group_name_H-M   'P 1'
#
loop_
_entity.id
_entity.type
_entity.pdbx_description
1 polymer ?
#
loop_
_entity_poly.entity_id
_entity_poly.type
_entity_poly.pdbx_seq_one_letter_code
_entity_poly.pdbx_strand_id
1 'polypeptide(L)'
;MTPSENTQLSFYQKAGELFYTVAAADGVVRKKEFQALKKMVKEEWKDLDDFEDEFGVDAAHQLEIVFDWLDYESLDAEECFESFEDFYKEHPTLFSKKRKDLILKTAHAIAHAFAGKNKSELIVLGKLQLLFNR
;
A
#
# COMPACT_ATOMS: atom_id res chain seq x y z
N MET A 1 -21.01 -11.13 1.06
CA MET A 1 -20.05 -12.26 1.06
C MET A 1 -18.82 -11.78 1.80
N THR A 2 -18.37 -12.52 2.81
CA THR A 2 -17.06 -12.28 3.43
C THR A 2 -15.98 -12.62 2.41
N PRO A 3 -14.92 -11.81 2.26
CA PRO A 3 -13.78 -12.16 1.42
C PRO A 3 -13.19 -13.50 1.89
N SER A 4 -12.74 -14.35 0.97
CA SER A 4 -11.98 -15.54 1.36
C SER A 4 -10.61 -15.11 1.92
N GLU A 5 -9.97 -15.98 2.72
CA GLU A 5 -8.64 -15.71 3.31
C GLU A 5 -7.62 -15.30 2.23
N ASN A 6 -7.68 -15.96 1.06
CA ASN A 6 -6.86 -15.61 -0.11
C ASN A 6 -7.10 -14.17 -0.58
N THR A 7 -8.35 -13.68 -0.58
CA THR A 7 -8.68 -12.31 -1.01
C THR A 7 -8.15 -11.24 -0.04
N GLN A 8 -8.11 -11.53 1.26
CA GLN A 8 -7.54 -10.61 2.25
C GLN A 8 -6.00 -10.57 2.18
N LEU A 9 -5.35 -11.71 1.99
CA LEU A 9 -3.91 -11.75 1.76
C LEU A 9 -3.54 -10.97 0.49
N SER A 10 -4.30 -11.17 -0.59
CA SER A 10 -4.15 -10.37 -1.82
C SER A 10 -4.36 -8.89 -1.57
N PHE A 11 -5.30 -8.48 -0.69
CA PHE A 11 -5.45 -7.07 -0.34
C PHE A 11 -4.17 -6.47 0.26
N TYR A 12 -3.54 -7.16 1.21
CA TYR A 12 -2.28 -6.67 1.80
C TYR A 12 -1.15 -6.66 0.79
N GLN A 13 -1.05 -7.68 -0.06
CA GLN A 13 -0.08 -7.70 -1.16
C GLN A 13 -0.26 -6.49 -2.09
N LYS A 14 -1.50 -6.23 -2.54
CA LYS A 14 -1.80 -5.11 -3.43
C LYS A 14 -1.61 -3.76 -2.77
N ALA A 15 -1.92 -3.62 -1.48
CA ALA A 15 -1.58 -2.42 -0.73
C ALA A 15 -0.06 -2.22 -0.65
N GLY A 16 0.72 -3.30 -0.48
CA GLY A 16 2.18 -3.26 -0.50
C GLY A 16 2.74 -2.78 -1.84
N GLU A 17 2.22 -3.30 -2.95
CA GLU A 17 2.55 -2.86 -4.31
C GLU A 17 2.30 -1.35 -4.50
N LEU A 18 1.14 -0.85 -4.05
CA LEU A 18 0.85 0.59 -4.09
C LEU A 18 1.83 1.41 -3.26
N PHE A 19 2.16 0.98 -2.04
CA PHE A 19 3.10 1.72 -1.20
C PHE A 19 4.51 1.72 -1.77
N TYR A 20 4.91 0.61 -2.39
CA TYR A 20 6.15 0.53 -3.14
C TYR A 20 6.15 1.50 -4.33
N THR A 21 5.08 1.57 -5.12
CA THR A 21 4.94 2.58 -6.19
C THR A 21 5.18 4.00 -5.66
N VAL A 22 4.62 4.33 -4.50
CA VAL A 22 4.78 5.68 -3.92
C VAL A 22 6.23 5.95 -3.51
N ALA A 23 6.90 4.98 -2.88
CA ALA A 23 8.29 5.12 -2.45
C ALA A 23 9.28 5.09 -3.63
N ALA A 24 9.07 4.20 -4.59
CA ALA A 24 9.89 4.02 -5.77
C ALA A 24 9.49 4.98 -6.92
N ALA A 25 8.63 5.97 -6.67
CA ALA A 25 8.11 6.88 -7.70
C ALA A 25 9.21 7.66 -8.45
N ASP A 26 10.39 7.78 -7.85
CA ASP A 26 11.56 8.40 -8.47
C ASP A 26 12.70 7.43 -8.81
N GLY A 27 12.39 6.15 -8.79
CA GLY A 27 13.26 5.04 -9.16
C GLY A 27 14.15 4.53 -8.02
N VAL A 28 14.06 5.09 -6.81
CA VAL A 28 14.84 4.62 -5.65
C VAL A 28 14.02 4.65 -4.38
N VAL A 29 13.80 3.49 -3.76
CA VAL A 29 13.28 3.42 -2.39
C VAL A 29 14.34 3.88 -1.40
N ARG A 30 13.97 4.84 -0.56
CA ARG A 30 14.83 5.34 0.51
C ARG A 30 14.43 4.77 1.84
N LYS A 31 15.43 4.56 2.68
CA LYS A 31 15.25 4.08 4.06
C LYS A 31 14.20 4.86 4.86
N LYS A 32 14.05 6.17 4.62
CA LYS A 32 13.04 7.01 5.30
C LYS A 32 11.61 6.67 4.88
N GLU A 33 11.38 6.43 3.58
CA GLU A 33 10.07 6.04 3.02
C GLU A 33 9.67 4.67 3.57
N PHE A 34 10.60 3.71 3.56
CA PHE A 34 10.36 2.39 4.13
C PHE A 34 10.08 2.43 5.64
N GLN A 35 10.85 3.24 6.40
CA GLN A 35 10.59 3.44 7.83
C GLN A 35 9.23 4.09 8.10
N ALA A 36 8.77 4.99 7.24
CA ALA A 36 7.45 5.57 7.35
C ALA A 36 6.34 4.54 7.09
N LEU A 37 6.51 3.66 6.10
CA LEU A 37 5.60 2.52 5.92
C LEU A 37 5.55 1.67 7.19
N LYS A 38 6.69 1.18 7.70
CA LYS A 38 6.73 0.34 8.92
C LYS A 38 6.01 1.00 10.09
N LYS A 39 6.24 2.31 10.28
CA LYS A 39 5.59 3.09 11.32
C LYS A 39 4.07 3.12 11.13
N MET A 40 3.62 3.46 9.93
CA MET A 40 2.19 3.55 9.61
C MET A 40 1.48 2.21 9.81
N VAL A 41 2.05 1.10 9.33
CA VAL A 41 1.40 -0.20 9.48
C VAL A 41 1.34 -0.61 10.95
N LYS A 42 2.43 -0.41 11.70
CA LYS A 42 2.46 -0.73 13.14
C LYS A 42 1.52 0.14 13.98
N GLU A 43 1.29 1.39 13.61
CA GLU A 43 0.50 2.33 14.43
C GLU A 43 -0.98 2.38 14.04
N GLU A 44 -1.30 2.21 12.76
CA GLU A 44 -2.62 2.58 12.21
C GLU A 44 -3.36 1.41 11.56
N TRP A 45 -2.65 0.33 11.18
CA TRP A 45 -3.27 -0.81 10.49
C TRP A 45 -3.72 -1.93 11.44
N LYS A 46 -3.28 -1.89 12.70
CA LYS A 46 -3.63 -2.90 13.72
C LYS A 46 -5.12 -3.08 13.92
N ASP A 47 -5.88 -2.01 13.81
CA ASP A 47 -7.32 -2.01 14.05
C ASP A 47 -8.13 -2.08 12.75
N LEU A 48 -7.49 -2.31 11.59
CA LEU A 48 -8.16 -2.21 10.29
C LEU A 48 -9.23 -3.28 10.12
N ASP A 49 -8.98 -4.49 10.59
CA ASP A 49 -9.92 -5.62 10.62
C ASP A 49 -9.73 -6.42 11.91
N ASP A 50 -10.83 -6.82 12.57
CA ASP A 50 -10.86 -7.72 13.75
C ASP A 50 -10.41 -9.16 13.43
N PHE A 51 -9.65 -9.36 12.35
CA PHE A 51 -9.18 -10.65 11.90
C PHE A 51 -7.80 -10.90 12.50
N GLU A 52 -7.77 -11.43 13.72
CA GLU A 52 -6.70 -12.36 14.09
C GLU A 52 -6.85 -13.55 13.14
N ASP A 53 -6.08 -13.59 12.04
CA ASP A 53 -6.04 -14.80 11.23
C ASP A 53 -5.45 -15.96 12.06
N GLU A 54 -5.83 -17.19 11.73
CA GLU A 54 -5.38 -18.41 12.41
C GLU A 54 -3.84 -18.64 12.34
N PHE A 55 -3.12 -17.82 11.58
CA PHE A 55 -1.67 -17.83 11.37
C PHE A 55 -0.94 -16.66 12.04
N GLY A 56 -1.65 -15.74 12.69
CA GLY A 56 -1.10 -14.64 13.48
C GLY A 56 -0.19 -13.69 12.70
N VAL A 57 -0.32 -13.60 11.36
CA VAL A 57 0.56 -12.71 10.60
C VAL A 57 0.00 -11.30 10.60
N ASP A 58 0.53 -10.47 11.50
CA ASP A 58 0.28 -9.03 11.56
C ASP A 58 0.37 -8.42 10.14
N ALA A 59 -0.61 -7.62 9.75
CA ALA A 59 -0.61 -6.87 8.48
C ALA A 59 0.72 -6.10 8.28
N ALA A 60 1.34 -5.67 9.38
CA ALA A 60 2.70 -5.12 9.39
C ALA A 60 3.73 -6.05 8.76
N HIS A 61 3.72 -7.32 9.14
CA HIS A 61 4.68 -8.29 8.66
C HIS A 61 4.48 -8.63 7.18
N GLN A 62 3.23 -8.78 6.72
CA GLN A 62 2.96 -9.02 5.29
C GLN A 62 3.37 -7.84 4.41
N LEU A 63 3.00 -6.61 4.80
CA LEU A 63 3.36 -5.42 4.05
C LEU A 63 4.87 -5.20 4.00
N GLU A 64 5.58 -5.48 5.10
CA GLU A 64 7.05 -5.44 5.12
C GLU A 64 7.68 -6.46 4.17
N ILE A 65 7.24 -7.73 4.21
CA ILE A 65 7.78 -8.79 3.33
C ILE A 65 7.56 -8.46 1.87
N VAL A 66 6.33 -8.06 1.50
CA VAL A 66 5.99 -7.72 0.12
C VAL A 66 6.87 -6.56 -0.36
N PHE A 67 7.01 -5.52 0.46
CA PHE A 67 7.79 -4.36 0.09
C PHE A 67 9.29 -4.68 -0.07
N ASP A 68 9.89 -5.45 0.85
CA ASP A 68 11.29 -5.90 0.73
C ASP A 68 11.52 -6.74 -0.52
N TRP A 69 10.55 -7.60 -0.89
CA TRP A 69 10.63 -8.41 -2.10
C TRP A 69 10.53 -7.57 -3.38
N LEU A 70 9.62 -6.59 -3.42
CA LEU A 70 9.46 -5.69 -4.57
C LEU A 70 10.71 -4.86 -4.83
N ASP A 71 11.35 -4.35 -3.77
CA ASP A 71 12.61 -3.60 -3.85
C ASP A 71 13.78 -4.49 -4.28
N TYR A 72 13.86 -5.71 -3.73
CA TYR A 72 14.89 -6.68 -4.12
C TYR A 72 14.81 -7.07 -5.60
N GLU A 73 13.60 -7.32 -6.11
CA GLU A 73 13.37 -7.61 -7.53
C GLU A 73 13.44 -6.35 -8.41
N SER A 74 13.51 -5.16 -7.81
CA SER A 74 13.50 -3.86 -8.50
C SER A 74 12.34 -3.75 -9.49
N LEU A 75 11.14 -4.16 -9.04
CA LEU A 75 9.96 -4.15 -9.91
C LEU A 75 9.63 -2.73 -10.38
N ASP A 76 8.99 -2.66 -11.54
CA ASP A 76 8.53 -1.41 -12.11
C ASP A 76 7.38 -0.83 -11.26
N ALA A 77 7.55 0.43 -10.85
CA ALA A 77 6.61 1.12 -9.99
C ALA A 77 5.24 1.35 -10.68
N GLU A 78 5.24 1.54 -12.00
CA GLU A 78 4.01 1.74 -12.78
C GLU A 78 3.25 0.42 -12.92
N GLU A 79 3.93 -0.69 -13.21
CA GLU A 79 3.31 -2.04 -13.21
C GLU A 79 2.70 -2.39 -11.84
N CYS A 80 3.37 -2.06 -10.74
CA CYS A 80 2.83 -2.24 -9.39
C CYS A 80 1.55 -1.41 -9.15
N PHE A 81 1.49 -0.20 -9.70
CA PHE A 81 0.31 0.66 -9.58
C PHE A 81 -0.87 0.10 -10.38
N GLU A 82 -0.62 -0.31 -11.63
CA GLU A 82 -1.63 -0.92 -12.50
C GLU A 82 -2.20 -2.19 -11.86
N SER A 83 -1.34 -3.02 -11.28
CA SER A 83 -1.76 -4.23 -10.59
C SER A 83 -2.65 -3.96 -9.37
N PHE A 84 -2.35 -2.91 -8.59
CA PHE A 84 -3.23 -2.45 -7.52
C PHE A 84 -4.56 -1.90 -8.07
N GLU A 85 -4.50 -1.09 -9.13
CA GLU A 85 -5.67 -0.47 -9.74
C GLU A 85 -6.66 -1.52 -10.26
N ASP A 86 -6.17 -2.56 -10.91
CA ASP A 86 -7.00 -3.65 -11.43
C ASP A 86 -7.65 -4.43 -10.28
N PHE A 87 -6.89 -4.77 -9.25
CA PHE A 87 -7.45 -5.43 -8.07
C PHE A 87 -8.53 -4.59 -7.36
N TYR A 88 -8.33 -3.27 -7.29
CA TYR A 88 -9.35 -2.35 -6.77
C TYR A 88 -10.65 -2.39 -7.59
N LYS A 89 -10.54 -2.40 -8.93
CA LYS A 89 -11.68 -2.47 -9.84
C LYS A 89 -12.39 -3.82 -9.79
N GLU A 90 -11.66 -4.90 -9.58
CA GLU A 90 -12.20 -6.26 -9.46
C GLU A 90 -12.89 -6.49 -8.11
N HIS A 91 -12.41 -5.86 -7.04
CA HIS A 91 -12.90 -6.07 -5.68
C HIS A 91 -13.35 -4.77 -4.97
N PRO A 92 -14.23 -3.93 -5.55
CA PRO A 92 -14.55 -2.61 -5.00
C PRO A 92 -15.18 -2.67 -3.61
N THR A 93 -15.92 -3.75 -3.29
CA THR A 93 -16.54 -3.96 -1.98
C THR A 93 -15.53 -4.21 -0.85
N LEU A 94 -14.30 -4.59 -1.20
CA LEU A 94 -13.20 -4.79 -0.26
C LEU A 94 -12.59 -3.47 0.22
N PHE A 95 -12.81 -2.39 -0.52
CA PHE A 95 -12.26 -1.06 -0.23
C PHE A 95 -13.30 -0.17 0.45
N SER A 96 -13.59 -0.50 1.71
CA SER A 96 -14.41 0.34 2.57
C SER A 96 -13.82 1.74 2.71
N LYS A 97 -14.64 2.72 3.09
CA LYS A 97 -14.16 4.09 3.34
C LYS A 97 -12.96 4.12 4.31
N LYS A 98 -13.03 3.33 5.39
CA LYS A 98 -11.93 3.21 6.38
C LYS A 98 -10.64 2.72 5.74
N ARG A 99 -10.71 1.67 4.90
CA ARG A 99 -9.54 1.12 4.19
C ARG A 99 -8.98 2.12 3.18
N LYS A 100 -9.83 2.81 2.41
CA LYS A 100 -9.41 3.88 1.48
C LYS A 100 -8.71 5.03 2.21
N ASP A 101 -9.29 5.51 3.30
CA ASP A 101 -8.74 6.60 4.10
C ASP A 101 -7.38 6.21 4.69
N LEU A 102 -7.24 4.97 5.17
CA LEU A 102 -5.98 4.46 5.72
C LEU A 102 -4.90 4.27 4.65
N ILE A 103 -5.27 3.76 3.46
CA ILE A 103 -4.38 3.65 2.31
C ILE A 103 -3.86 5.04 1.91
N LEU A 104 -4.76 6.03 1.76
CA LEU A 104 -4.38 7.41 1.43
C LEU A 104 -3.45 8.01 2.49
N LYS A 105 -3.79 7.87 3.78
CA LYS A 105 -2.97 8.36 4.89
C LYS A 105 -1.56 7.76 4.85
N THR A 106 -1.46 6.46 4.58
CA THR A 106 -0.19 5.73 4.50
C THR A 106 0.63 6.17 3.29
N ALA A 107 0.01 6.27 2.10
CA ALA A 107 0.66 6.78 0.89
C ALA A 107 1.21 8.20 1.08
N HIS A 108 0.42 9.10 1.69
CA HIS A 108 0.88 10.46 2.01
C HIS A 108 2.05 10.45 3.00
N ALA A 109 2.02 9.60 4.02
CA ALA A 109 3.11 9.51 5.00
C ALA A 109 4.43 9.05 4.35
N ILE A 110 4.38 8.09 3.43
CA ILE A 110 5.54 7.59 2.69
C ILE A 110 6.14 8.71 1.83
N ALA A 111 5.32 9.36 0.98
CA ALA A 111 5.76 10.47 0.15
C ALA A 111 6.32 11.64 0.98
N HIS A 112 5.73 11.95 2.13
CA HIS A 112 6.22 13.04 2.99
C HIS A 112 7.48 12.68 3.79
N ALA A 113 7.76 11.39 4.02
CA ALA A 113 8.93 10.95 4.78
C ALA A 113 10.25 11.30 4.09
N PHE A 114 10.20 11.36 2.76
CA PHE A 114 11.25 11.92 1.95
C PHE A 114 10.67 13.05 1.11
N ALA A 115 10.43 14.20 1.74
CA ALA A 115 10.02 15.44 1.08
C ALA A 115 11.14 16.01 0.17
N GLY A 116 11.65 15.20 -0.77
CA GLY A 116 12.60 15.56 -1.79
C GLY A 116 11.92 16.19 -3.00
N LYS A 117 10.99 17.15 -2.81
CA LYS A 117 10.37 17.97 -3.88
C LYS A 117 9.97 17.21 -5.16
N ASN A 118 9.62 15.92 -5.09
CA ASN A 118 9.53 15.14 -6.32
C ASN A 118 8.12 15.22 -6.92
N LYS A 119 8.04 15.60 -8.19
CA LYS A 119 6.77 15.71 -8.91
C LYS A 119 6.12 14.34 -9.11
N SER A 120 6.92 13.27 -9.15
CA SER A 120 6.46 11.91 -9.42
C SER A 120 5.58 11.34 -8.29
N GLU A 121 5.95 11.55 -7.02
CA GLU A 121 5.14 11.10 -5.88
C GLU A 121 3.75 11.77 -5.87
N LEU A 122 3.71 13.08 -6.16
CA LEU A 122 2.45 13.82 -6.27
C LEU A 122 1.57 13.32 -7.42
N ILE A 123 2.17 12.85 -8.52
CA ILE A 123 1.43 12.23 -9.63
C ILE A 123 0.79 10.93 -9.15
N VAL A 124 1.53 10.05 -8.46
CA VAL A 124 0.99 8.78 -7.92
C VAL A 124 -0.15 9.06 -6.92
N LEU A 125 0.04 10.00 -6.00
CA LEU A 125 -1.00 10.39 -5.04
C LEU A 125 -2.24 10.96 -5.75
N GLY A 126 -2.05 11.76 -6.80
CA GLY A 126 -3.13 12.27 -7.63
C GLY A 126 -3.89 11.17 -8.37
N LYS A 127 -3.18 10.21 -8.99
CA LYS A 127 -3.79 9.02 -9.62
C LYS A 127 -4.62 8.23 -8.59
N LEU A 128 -4.07 7.98 -7.40
CA LEU A 128 -4.75 7.26 -6.32
C LEU A 128 -6.01 7.97 -5.82
N GLN A 129 -5.95 9.29 -5.61
CA GLN A 129 -7.12 10.08 -5.21
C GLN A 129 -8.24 10.04 -6.26
N LEU A 130 -7.89 10.12 -7.55
CA LEU A 130 -8.85 9.99 -8.64
C LEU A 130 -9.46 8.58 -8.68
N LEU A 131 -8.67 7.54 -8.42
CA LEU A 131 -9.15 6.16 -8.38
C LEU A 131 -10.19 5.93 -7.29
N PHE A 132 -9.99 6.51 -6.10
CA PHE A 132 -10.90 6.33 -4.96
C PHE A 132 -12.14 7.23 -4.99
N ASN A 133 -12.11 8.33 -5.75
CA ASN A 133 -13.23 9.26 -5.94
C ASN A 133 -14.14 8.92 -7.14
N ARG A 134 -13.82 7.86 -7.89
CA ARG A 134 -14.70 7.27 -8.91
C ARG A 134 -15.65 6.27 -8.27
#